data_AF-A0A6I9NT70-F1
#
_entry.id   AF-A0A6I9NT70-F1
#
_cell.length_a   1.000
_cell.length_b   1.000
_cell.length_c   1.000
_cell.angle_alpha   90.00
_cell.angle_beta   90.00
_cell.angle_gamma   90.00
#
_symmetry.space_group_name_H-M   'P 1'
#
loop_
_entity.id
_entity.type
_entity.pdbx_description
1 polymer ?
#
loop_
_entity_poly.entity_id
_entity_poly.type
_entity_poly.pdbx_seq_one_letter_code
_entity_poly.pdbx_strand_id
1 'polypeptide(L)' 'MIRPDGPADRAGLRPYDRILQVNHVRTRDFDCCLAVPLITEAGDRLELVISRNPLANDDDDAEDNNNTFDHHLDL' A
#
# COMPACT_ATOMS: atom_id res chain seq x y z
N MET A 1 2.62 -0.07 -4.67
CA MET A 1 3.82 -0.61 -4.00
C MET A 1 4.24 0.36 -2.90
N ILE A 2 4.37 -0.14 -1.66
CA ILE A 2 4.97 0.60 -0.55
C ILE A 2 6.47 0.28 -0.55
N ARG A 3 7.32 1.30 -0.35
CA ARG A 3 8.78 1.08 -0.34
C ARG A 3 9.20 0.43 0.99
N PRO A 4 9.91 -0.71 0.97
CA PRO A 4 10.38 -1.35 2.19
C PRO A 4 11.29 -0.41 2.97
N ASP A 5 11.21 -0.45 4.30
CA ASP A 5 11.90 0.46 5.24
C ASP A 5 11.57 1.95 5.03
N GLY A 6 10.56 2.27 4.21
CA GLY A 6 10.08 3.62 3.97
C GLY A 6 9.26 4.16 5.15
N PRO A 7 8.99 5.48 5.20
CA PRO A 7 8.14 6.06 6.23
C PRO A 7 6.72 5.46 6.23
N ALA A 8 6.19 5.12 5.05
CA ALA A 8 4.89 4.48 4.91
C ALA A 8 4.87 3.03 5.44
N ASP A 9 5.92 2.27 5.16
CA ASP A 9 6.09 0.89 5.62
C ASP A 9 6.23 0.82 7.14
N ARG A 10 7.09 1.68 7.72
CA ARG A 10 7.25 1.81 9.18
C ARG A 10 5.99 2.30 9.90
N ALA A 11 5.13 3.06 9.21
CA ALA A 11 3.82 3.46 9.70
C ALA A 11 2.77 2.33 9.58
N GLY A 12 3.11 1.22 8.91
CA GLY A 12 2.25 0.07 8.68
C GLY A 12 1.21 0.28 7.58
N LEU A 13 1.40 1.22 6.67
CA LEU A 13 0.51 1.37 5.51
C LEU A 13 0.58 0.12 4.64
N ARG A 14 -0.58 -0.36 4.19
CA ARG A 14 -0.69 -1.52 3.32
C ARG A 14 -1.27 -1.11 1.97
N PRO A 15 -1.03 -1.93 0.93
CA PRO A 15 -1.79 -1.82 -0.32
C PRO A 15 -3.29 -1.77 -0.05
N TYR A 16 -4.04 -1.08 -0.91
CA TYR A 16 -5.50 -0.88 -0.82
C TYR A 16 -6.02 -0.03 0.35
N ASP A 17 -5.15 0.50 1.20
CA ASP A 17 -5.57 1.49 2.19
C ASP A 17 -6.10 2.75 1.50
N ARG A 18 -7.26 3.25 1.96
CA ARG A 18 -7.86 4.48 1.45
C ARG A 18 -7.58 5.63 2.40
N ILE A 19 -6.94 6.69 1.91
CA ILE A 19 -6.67 7.91 2.69
C ILE A 19 -7.96 8.73 2.82
N LEU A 20 -8.41 8.92 4.06
CA LEU A 20 -9.60 9.70 4.41
C LEU A 20 -9.24 11.13 4.86
N GLN A 21 -8.06 11.30 5.43
CA GLN A 21 -7.56 12.58 5.93
C GLN A 21 -6.04 12.66 5.79
N VAL A 22 -5.54 13.84 5.43
CA VAL A 22 -4.13 14.19 5.44
C VAL A 22 -3.95 15.38 6.39
N ASN A 23 -3.12 15.20 7.41
CA ASN A 23 -2.96 16.11 8.53
C ASN A 23 -4.31 16.49 9.15
N HIS A 24 -4.71 17.75 9.03
CA HIS A 24 -5.98 18.30 9.53
C HIS A 24 -7.05 18.45 8.44
N VAL A 25 -6.77 18.02 7.21
CA VAL A 25 -7.64 18.21 6.04
C VAL A 25 -8.28 16.88 5.64
N ARG A 26 -9.62 16.83 5.59
CA ARG A 26 -10.36 15.64 5.12
C ARG A 26 -10.20 15.51 3.60
N THR A 27 -9.52 14.46 3.16
CA THR A 27 -9.16 14.20 1.77
C THR A 27 -10.01 13.09 1.13
N ARG A 28 -11.16 12.76 1.72
CA ARG A 28 -12.01 11.65 1.26
C ARG A 28 -12.44 11.78 -0.22
N ASP A 29 -12.69 13.00 -0.66
CA ASP A 29 -13.21 13.32 -1.98
C ASP A 29 -12.15 14.07 -2.83
N PHE A 30 -10.87 14.01 -2.42
CA PHE A 30 -9.77 14.70 -3.11
C PHE A 30 -9.19 13.84 -4.23
N ASP A 31 -9.00 14.44 -5.40
CA ASP A 31 -8.26 13.83 -6.50
C ASP A 31 -6.73 13.89 -6.26
N CYS A 32 -5.97 13.16 -7.06
CA CYS A 32 -4.51 13.12 -6.96
C CYS A 32 -3.86 14.51 -7.01
N CYS A 33 -4.40 15.42 -7.82
CA CYS A 33 -3.92 16.80 -7.94
C CYS A 33 -4.04 17.61 -6.65
N LEU A 34 -4.99 17.26 -5.78
CA LEU A 34 -5.22 17.94 -4.52
C LEU A 34 -4.54 17.21 -3.34
N ALA A 35 -4.39 15.89 -3.43
CA ALA A 35 -3.72 15.10 -2.41
C ALA A 35 -2.19 15.26 -2.43
N VAL A 36 -1.57 15.31 -3.62
CA VAL A 36 -0.12 15.46 -3.77
C VAL A 36 0.42 16.72 -3.07
N PRO A 37 -0.11 17.94 -3.31
CA PRO A 37 0.40 19.13 -2.63
C PRO A 37 0.29 19.02 -1.11
N LEU A 38 -0.84 18.53 -0.58
CA LEU A 38 -1.03 18.35 0.87
C LEU A 38 0.00 17.41 1.50
N ILE A 39 0.38 16.35 0.79
CA ILE A 39 1.40 15.40 1.25
C ILE A 39 2.78 16.03 1.19
N THR A 40 3.11 16.73 0.09
CA THR A 40 4.42 17.37 -0.07
C THR A 40 4.64 18.55 0.87
N GLU A 41 3.59 19.30 1.19
CA GLU A 41 3.62 20.44 2.12
C GLU A 41 3.75 20.01 3.59
N ALA A 42 3.45 18.75 3.92
CA ALA A 42 3.58 18.22 5.27
C ALA A 42 5.05 18.19 5.79
N GLY A 43 6.02 18.23 4.87
CA GLY A 43 7.45 18.24 5.20
C GLY A 43 7.87 16.98 5.95
N ASP A 44 8.38 17.13 7.17
CA ASP A 44 8.98 16.05 7.96
C ASP A 44 7.95 15.16 8.68
N ARG A 45 6.69 15.60 8.82
CA ARG A 45 5.65 14.86 9.53
C ARG A 45 4.34 14.88 8.78
N LEU A 46 3.85 13.69 8.46
CA LEU A 46 2.58 13.46 7.77
C LEU A 46 1.66 12.61 8.65
N GLU A 47 0.52 13.16 9.05
CA GLU A 47 -0.51 12.43 9.79
C GLU A 47 -1.61 11.97 8.82
N LEU A 48 -1.97 10.69 8.85
CA LEU A 48 -2.95 10.13 7.92
C LEU A 48 -4.05 9.40 8.69
N VAL A 49 -5.30 9.63 8.29
CA VAL A 49 -6.42 8.76 8.67
C VAL A 49 -6.75 7.90 7.47
N ILE A 50 -6.71 6.59 7.65
CA ILE A 50 -6.90 5.61 6.58
C ILE A 50 -8.01 4.62 6.92
N SER A 51 -8.72 4.15 5.90
CA SER A 51 -9.60 3.00 5.99
C SER A 51 -8.85 1.76 5.54
N ARG A 52 -8.71 0.77 6.43
CA ARG A 52 -8.20 -0.55 6.07
C ARG A 52 -9.24 -1.28 5.23
N ASN A 53 -8.81 -1.78 4.07
CA ASN A 53 -9.66 -2.62 3.23
C ASN A 53 -9.39 -4.10 3.58
N PRO A 54 -10.39 -4.88 4.01
CA PRO A 54 -10.17 -6.27 4.47
C PRO A 54 -9.69 -7.23 3.37
N LEU A 55 -9.86 -6.86 2.09
CA LEU A 55 -9.36 -7.62 0.94
C LEU A 55 -7.87 -7.35 0.63
N ALA A 56 -7.20 -6.50 1.42
CA ALA A 56 -5.77 -6.19 1.23
C ALA A 56 -4.83 -7.33 1.66
N ASN A 57 -5.36 -8.39 2.28
CA ASN A 57 -4.57 -9.48 2.85
C ASN A 57 -4.21 -10.57 1.84
N ASP A 58 -4.71 -10.50 0.60
CA ASP A 58 -4.54 -11.57 -0.40
C ASP A 58 -3.28 -11.43 -1.29
N ASP A 59 -2.51 -10.34 -1.16
CA ASP A 59 -1.32 -10.09 -2.01
C ASP A 59 0.04 -10.40 -1.31
N ASP A 60 0.05 -10.91 -0.07
CA ASP A 60 1.27 -11.36 0.64
C ASP A 60 1.57 -12.87 0.42
N ASP A 61 0.74 -13.61 -0.33
CA ASP A 61 0.82 -15.08 -0.51
C ASP A 61 1.10 -15.53 -1.96
N ALA A 62 1.74 -14.69 -2.76
CA ALA A 62 2.03 -15.02 -4.16
C ALA A 62 3.48 -14.77 -4.57
N GLU A 63 4.47 -15.40 -3.91
CA GLU A 63 5.74 -15.83 -4.53
C GLU A 63 6.46 -16.87 -3.65
N ASP A 64 6.17 -18.17 -3.85
CA ASP A 64 7.18 -19.25 -3.96
C ASP A 64 6.47 -20.62 -4.15
N ASN A 65 6.05 -20.94 -5.37
CA ASN A 65 5.76 -22.33 -5.75
C ASN A 65 6.56 -22.71 -6.99
N ASN A 66 7.89 -22.70 -6.84
CA ASN A 66 8.78 -23.48 -7.69
C ASN A 66 8.47 -24.97 -7.53
N ASN A 67 7.46 -25.45 -8.25
CA ASN A 67 7.22 -26.87 -8.43
C ASN A 67 7.90 -27.27 -9.73
N THR A 68 9.19 -27.59 -9.62
CA THR A 68 9.91 -28.49 -10.53
C THR A 68 9.12 -29.79 -10.64
N PHE A 69 8.11 -29.83 -11.49
CA PHE A 69 7.52 -31.08 -11.94
C PHE A 69 8.36 -31.58 -13.11
N ASP A 70 9.35 -32.38 -12.71
CA ASP A 70 9.94 -33.45 -13.50
C ASP A 70 8.83 -34.16 -14.30
N HIS A 71 8.67 -33.79 -15.57
CA HIS A 71 7.89 -34.55 -16.54
C HIS A 71 8.86 -35.46 -17.28
N HIS A 72 9.26 -36.51 -16.57
CA HIS A 72 9.63 -37.78 -17.16
C HIS A 72 8.44 -38.32 -17.97
N LEU A 73 8.40 -37.96 -19.26
CA LEU A 73 7.61 -38.72 -20.23
C LEU A 73 8.44 -39.92 -20.70
N ASP A 74 8.26 -41.04 -20.01
CA ASP A 74 8.44 -42.36 -20.61
C ASP A 74 7.10 -42.77 -21.24
N LEU A 75 7.03 -42.75 -22.57
CA LEU A 75 6.49 -43.83 -23.39
C LEU A 75 6.96 -43.71 -24.86
#